data_AF-A0A7V9H0E8-F1
#
_entry.id   AF-A0A7V9H0E8-F1
#
_cell.length_a   1.000
_cell.length_b   1.000
_cell.length_c   1.000
_cell.angle_alpha   90.00
_cell.angle_beta   90.00
_cell.angle_gamma   90.00
#
_symmetry.space_group_name_H-M   'P 1'
#
loop_
_entity.id
_entity.type
_entity.pdbx_description
1 polymer ?
#
loop_
_entity_poly.entity_id
_entity_poly.type
_entity_poly.pdbx_seq_one_letter_code
_entity_poly.pdbx_strand_id
1 'polypeptide(L)'
;ACTPITSNVAGKVALVDRGSCAFTIKVKNAQNAGAKAVLVGDNVEATPSGMSGTDPTITIPSVRIRLSDRNLIVSKLDTDTVNVTMRDASGARVDSYRWLVGEKSTAFGGAIRDMWAPTCHGDPGKVSDAEYYCATDDAGGVHSNSGVPNHGYALLVDGGTYNGVTVKGIGLTKAAHIYWRAQNEYQIPTTDFADHADSLEASCRDLLGKRLNGLSTDGAPENNYSPGPSPFVRLSPTNCVQVTNMIAAVELRKEPTQCNFKPMLDKNTPNPCGEGTTRSQVWSEDFEDGLAGWSLTNQGVYAGWPGTNWAADSTPPGEHASQVAFAADLDGSCGDPLADVSGVMRLQSGAIAIPAGAGSPVLQYEHYVATEASYDGGNVKISVNGGAFQLVPASAYTFNKPNTTLATATDGNTNPLAGQEAFSGTDGGEVSGSWGESQIDLSKVGVSPGASIELQFDFGMDGCGSVDGWYVDNVSVSTCVPVAGVTDGVRER
;
A
#
# COMPACT_ATOMS: atom_id res chain seq x y z
N ALA A 1 3.97 -30.27 -24.20
CA ALA A 1 4.75 -30.52 -25.43
C ALA A 1 6.18 -29.95 -25.33
N CYS A 2 6.96 -30.38 -24.32
CA CYS A 2 8.37 -29.98 -24.21
C CYS A 2 9.29 -30.82 -25.11
N THR A 3 8.77 -31.96 -25.56
CA THR A 3 9.34 -32.84 -26.58
C THR A 3 8.44 -32.82 -27.83
N PRO A 4 8.92 -33.32 -28.98
CA PRO A 4 8.11 -33.46 -30.19
C PRO A 4 6.78 -34.16 -29.93
N ILE A 5 5.68 -33.63 -30.49
CA ILE A 5 4.34 -34.20 -30.32
C ILE A 5 4.19 -35.41 -31.24
N THR A 6 3.80 -36.55 -30.67
CA THR A 6 3.54 -37.81 -31.40
C THR A 6 2.05 -38.05 -31.68
N SER A 7 1.16 -37.35 -30.98
CA SER A 7 -0.29 -37.39 -31.19
C SER A 7 -0.69 -36.72 -32.51
N ASN A 8 -1.75 -37.22 -33.16
CA ASN A 8 -2.24 -36.65 -34.43
C ASN A 8 -2.98 -35.31 -34.22
N VAL A 9 -2.22 -34.22 -34.28
CA VAL A 9 -2.68 -32.83 -34.20
C VAL A 9 -2.70 -32.12 -35.56
N ALA A 10 -2.37 -32.80 -36.65
CA ALA A 10 -2.28 -32.21 -37.98
C ALA A 10 -3.64 -31.62 -38.42
N GLY A 11 -3.64 -30.34 -38.80
CA GLY A 11 -4.84 -29.58 -39.19
C GLY A 11 -5.80 -29.24 -38.05
N LYS A 12 -5.45 -29.59 -36.79
CA LYS A 12 -6.28 -29.38 -35.60
C LYS A 12 -5.74 -28.27 -34.70
N VAL A 13 -6.55 -27.84 -33.74
CA VAL A 13 -6.11 -26.99 -32.64
C VAL A 13 -5.49 -27.90 -31.57
N ALA A 14 -4.21 -27.71 -31.26
CA ALA A 14 -3.54 -28.49 -30.23
C ALA A 14 -3.79 -27.89 -28.84
N LEU A 15 -4.32 -28.68 -27.91
CA LEU A 15 -4.33 -28.33 -26.49
C LEU A 15 -3.03 -28.86 -25.86
N VAL A 16 -2.24 -27.99 -25.23
CA VAL A 16 -1.00 -28.34 -24.55
C VAL A 16 -0.96 -27.75 -23.15
N ASP A 17 -0.45 -28.49 -22.18
CA ASP A 17 -0.31 -27.96 -20.81
C ASP A 17 0.93 -27.05 -20.68
N ARG A 18 0.78 -26.00 -19.86
CA ARG A 18 1.82 -24.99 -19.57
C ARG A 18 3.14 -25.59 -19.10
N GLY A 19 3.15 -26.65 -18.28
CA GLY A 19 4.36 -27.40 -17.91
C GLY A 19 5.59 -26.54 -17.53
N SER A 20 6.81 -27.06 -17.77
CA SER A 20 8.07 -26.43 -17.31
C SER A 20 8.95 -25.81 -18.41
N CYS A 21 8.69 -26.08 -19.69
CA CYS A 21 9.44 -25.49 -20.82
C CYS A 21 8.77 -24.23 -21.37
N ALA A 22 9.54 -23.43 -22.12
CA ALA A 22 9.06 -22.19 -22.74
C ALA A 22 7.83 -22.37 -23.64
N PHE A 23 6.97 -21.35 -23.71
CA PHE A 23 5.78 -21.33 -24.56
C PHE A 23 6.14 -21.48 -26.03
N THR A 24 7.19 -20.79 -26.49
CA THR A 24 7.71 -20.89 -27.87
C THR A 24 8.05 -22.33 -28.25
N ILE A 25 8.71 -23.09 -27.37
CA ILE A 25 9.04 -24.50 -27.62
C ILE A 25 7.78 -25.33 -27.82
N LYS A 26 6.74 -25.14 -26.99
CA LYS A 26 5.48 -25.89 -27.09
C LYS A 26 4.77 -25.59 -28.40
N VAL A 27 4.62 -24.30 -28.71
CA VAL A 27 3.90 -23.86 -29.90
C VAL A 27 4.67 -24.28 -31.15
N LYS A 28 6.00 -24.19 -31.14
CA LYS A 28 6.84 -24.68 -32.24
C LYS A 28 6.73 -26.19 -32.43
N ASN A 29 6.73 -26.97 -31.35
CA ASN A 29 6.53 -28.42 -31.45
C ASN A 29 5.15 -28.78 -32.00
N ALA A 30 4.10 -28.08 -31.60
CA ALA A 30 2.76 -28.27 -32.16
C ALA A 30 2.68 -27.86 -33.63
N GLN A 31 3.30 -26.74 -34.01
CA GLN A 31 3.41 -26.30 -35.41
C GLN A 31 4.15 -27.33 -36.27
N ASN A 32 5.29 -27.83 -35.79
CA ASN A 32 6.07 -28.84 -36.51
C ASN A 32 5.29 -30.17 -36.65
N ALA A 33 4.40 -30.48 -35.71
CA ALA A 33 3.46 -31.60 -35.80
C ALA A 33 2.21 -31.32 -36.67
N GLY A 34 2.14 -30.14 -37.30
CA GLY A 34 1.10 -29.76 -38.25
C GLY A 34 -0.16 -29.14 -37.64
N ALA A 35 -0.14 -28.74 -36.36
CA ALA A 35 -1.27 -28.04 -35.74
C ALA A 35 -1.53 -26.70 -36.45
N LYS A 36 -2.81 -26.31 -36.58
CA LYS A 36 -3.20 -25.01 -37.16
C LYS A 36 -3.28 -23.88 -36.13
N ALA A 37 -3.29 -24.22 -34.85
CA ALA A 37 -3.32 -23.29 -33.72
C ALA A 37 -3.03 -24.03 -32.40
N VAL A 38 -2.75 -23.29 -31.32
CA VAL A 38 -2.46 -23.88 -30.00
C VAL A 38 -3.25 -23.20 -28.88
N LEU A 39 -3.89 -24.00 -28.04
CA LEU A 39 -4.37 -23.59 -26.72
C LEU A 39 -3.35 -24.05 -25.68
N VAL A 40 -2.77 -23.12 -24.93
CA VAL A 40 -1.92 -23.45 -23.79
C VAL A 40 -2.76 -23.40 -22.52
N GLY A 41 -3.06 -24.57 -21.98
CA GLY A 41 -3.80 -24.70 -20.73
C GLY A 41 -2.91 -24.41 -19.52
N ASP A 42 -3.34 -23.48 -18.68
CA ASP A 42 -2.63 -23.18 -17.44
C ASP A 42 -2.61 -24.37 -16.47
N ASN A 43 -1.67 -24.34 -15.52
CA ASN A 43 -1.54 -25.33 -14.47
C ASN A 43 -1.99 -24.81 -13.08
N VAL A 44 -2.37 -23.53 -12.99
CA VAL A 44 -2.93 -22.87 -11.81
C VAL A 44 -4.17 -22.09 -12.25
N GLU A 45 -5.20 -22.02 -11.40
CA GLU A 45 -6.38 -21.21 -11.69
C GLU A 45 -6.07 -19.73 -11.46
N ALA A 46 -6.01 -18.95 -12.55
CA ALA A 46 -5.79 -17.50 -12.55
C ALA A 46 -6.26 -16.90 -13.89
N THR A 47 -6.39 -15.57 -13.97
CA THR A 47 -6.58 -14.88 -15.26
C THR A 47 -5.37 -15.14 -16.17
N PRO A 48 -5.54 -15.60 -17.43
CA PRO A 48 -4.41 -15.93 -18.28
C PRO A 48 -3.61 -14.68 -18.65
N SER A 49 -2.34 -14.62 -18.26
CA SER A 49 -1.40 -13.57 -18.70
C SER A 49 -0.73 -13.94 -20.03
N GLY A 50 0.03 -12.99 -20.60
CA GLY A 50 0.80 -13.18 -21.83
C GLY A 50 1.68 -14.44 -21.84
N MET A 51 1.94 -14.98 -23.03
CA MET A 51 2.88 -16.08 -23.22
C MET A 51 4.25 -15.51 -23.60
N SER A 52 5.23 -15.63 -22.71
CA SER A 52 6.57 -15.09 -22.91
C SER A 52 7.38 -15.84 -23.98
N GLY A 53 8.32 -15.12 -24.59
CA GLY A 53 9.28 -15.62 -25.57
C GLY A 53 9.00 -15.17 -27.01
N THR A 54 10.05 -15.19 -27.85
CA THR A 54 9.96 -14.82 -29.27
C THR A 54 10.60 -15.89 -30.13
N ASP A 55 9.88 -16.34 -31.16
CA ASP A 55 10.41 -17.18 -32.24
C ASP A 55 9.73 -16.76 -33.55
N PRO A 56 10.44 -16.04 -34.45
CA PRO A 56 9.85 -15.52 -35.68
C PRO A 56 9.44 -16.63 -36.67
N THR A 57 9.81 -17.88 -36.41
CA THR A 57 9.44 -19.03 -37.23
C THR A 57 8.11 -19.67 -36.80
N ILE A 58 7.50 -19.19 -35.72
CA ILE A 58 6.15 -19.56 -35.31
C ILE A 58 5.15 -18.68 -36.07
N THR A 59 4.28 -19.30 -36.85
CA THR A 59 3.32 -18.63 -37.73
C THR A 59 1.87 -19.03 -37.45
N ILE A 60 1.63 -19.94 -36.50
CA ILE A 60 0.29 -20.35 -36.08
C ILE A 60 -0.19 -19.54 -34.87
N PRO A 61 -1.49 -19.22 -34.77
CA PRO A 61 -2.04 -18.52 -33.61
C PRO A 61 -1.96 -19.41 -32.36
N SER A 62 -1.68 -18.77 -31.23
CA SER A 62 -1.63 -19.44 -29.93
C SER A 62 -2.22 -18.55 -28.85
N VAL A 63 -3.02 -19.12 -27.95
CA VAL A 63 -3.59 -18.41 -26.80
C VAL A 63 -3.45 -19.23 -25.53
N ARG A 64 -3.33 -18.56 -24.39
CA ARG A 64 -3.37 -19.19 -23.06
C ARG A 64 -4.79 -19.15 -22.52
N ILE A 65 -5.21 -20.22 -21.85
CA ILE A 65 -6.54 -20.36 -21.24
C ILE A 65 -6.42 -20.76 -19.77
N ARG A 66 -7.46 -20.48 -18.97
CA ARG A 66 -7.50 -20.83 -17.53
C ARG A 66 -7.42 -22.33 -17.31
N LEU A 67 -7.02 -22.74 -16.11
CA LEU A 67 -7.02 -24.15 -15.71
C LEU A 67 -8.45 -24.73 -15.75
N SER A 68 -9.45 -23.97 -15.32
CA SER A 68 -10.88 -24.31 -15.38
C SER A 68 -11.38 -24.55 -16.81
N ASP A 69 -11.07 -23.64 -17.74
CA ASP A 69 -11.41 -23.78 -19.17
C ASP A 69 -10.70 -24.99 -19.80
N ARG A 70 -9.41 -25.16 -19.50
CA ARG A 70 -8.64 -26.34 -19.93
C ARG A 70 -9.30 -27.62 -19.45
N ASN A 71 -9.68 -27.71 -18.18
CA ASN A 71 -10.31 -28.89 -17.61
C ASN A 71 -11.68 -29.17 -18.22
N LEU A 72 -12.45 -28.12 -18.50
CA LEU A 72 -13.72 -28.24 -19.21
C LEU A 72 -13.51 -28.80 -20.63
N ILE A 73 -12.55 -28.27 -21.39
CA ILE A 73 -12.24 -28.76 -22.74
C ILE A 73 -11.81 -30.23 -22.70
N VAL A 74 -10.91 -30.61 -21.79
CA VAL A 74 -10.47 -32.01 -21.63
C VAL A 74 -11.65 -32.92 -21.32
N SER A 75 -12.57 -32.53 -20.44
CA SER A 75 -13.76 -33.34 -20.12
C SER A 75 -14.67 -33.60 -21.33
N LYS A 76 -14.62 -32.73 -22.35
CA LYS A 76 -15.41 -32.84 -23.58
C LYS A 76 -14.69 -33.57 -24.70
N LEU A 77 -13.36 -33.55 -24.74
CA LEU A 77 -12.58 -34.21 -25.80
C LEU A 77 -12.78 -35.73 -25.87
N ASP A 78 -13.15 -36.37 -24.76
CA ASP A 78 -13.43 -37.81 -24.71
C ASP A 78 -14.84 -38.17 -25.20
N THR A 79 -15.74 -37.19 -25.33
CA THR A 79 -17.17 -37.42 -25.59
C THR A 79 -17.72 -36.70 -26.81
N ASP A 80 -17.06 -35.64 -27.29
CA ASP A 80 -17.53 -34.83 -28.41
C ASP A 80 -16.37 -34.09 -29.13
N THR A 81 -16.68 -33.55 -30.32
CA THR A 81 -15.80 -32.64 -31.04
C THR A 81 -15.91 -31.23 -30.46
N VAL A 82 -14.81 -30.73 -29.88
CA VAL A 82 -14.73 -29.35 -29.40
C VAL A 82 -14.34 -28.41 -30.55
N ASN A 83 -15.19 -27.43 -30.85
CA ASN A 83 -14.91 -26.37 -31.82
C ASN A 83 -14.40 -25.11 -31.11
N VAL A 84 -13.28 -24.56 -31.59
CA VAL A 84 -12.64 -23.38 -31.01
C VAL A 84 -12.60 -22.26 -32.05
N THR A 85 -13.06 -21.07 -31.68
CA THR A 85 -12.87 -19.85 -32.46
C THR A 85 -11.83 -18.98 -31.76
N MET A 86 -10.69 -18.76 -32.41
CA MET A 86 -9.69 -17.80 -31.97
C MET A 86 -9.84 -16.54 -32.81
N ARG A 87 -9.87 -15.39 -32.14
CA ARG A 87 -9.88 -14.07 -32.78
C ARG A 87 -8.73 -13.28 -32.21
N ASP A 88 -8.08 -12.49 -33.06
CA ASP A 88 -7.16 -11.47 -32.57
C ASP A 88 -7.95 -10.52 -31.66
N ALA A 89 -7.29 -9.98 -30.62
CA ALA A 89 -7.90 -8.89 -29.88
C ALA A 89 -8.22 -7.78 -30.88
N SER A 90 -9.44 -7.25 -30.87
CA SER A 90 -9.81 -6.16 -31.78
C SER A 90 -8.92 -4.95 -31.51
N GLY A 91 -8.04 -4.60 -32.44
CA GLY A 91 -7.14 -3.44 -32.30
C GLY A 91 -5.98 -3.46 -33.30
N ALA A 92 -5.32 -2.30 -33.46
CA ALA A 92 -4.07 -2.24 -34.20
C ALA A 92 -2.95 -2.89 -33.37
N ARG A 93 -2.15 -3.75 -34.00
CA ARG A 93 -0.91 -4.24 -33.38
C ARG A 93 0.05 -3.07 -33.27
N VAL A 94 0.51 -2.79 -32.06
CA VAL A 94 1.49 -1.75 -31.79
C VAL A 94 2.81 -2.44 -31.43
N ASP A 95 3.91 -2.01 -32.04
CA ASP A 95 5.24 -2.50 -31.65
C ASP A 95 5.61 -1.93 -30.27
N SER A 96 5.30 -2.70 -29.22
CA SER A 96 5.61 -2.33 -27.83
C SER A 96 7.01 -2.77 -27.39
N TYR A 97 7.84 -3.34 -28.26
CA TYR A 97 9.11 -3.95 -27.85
C TYR A 97 10.03 -2.96 -27.11
N ARG A 98 10.05 -1.70 -27.54
CA ARG A 98 10.80 -0.60 -26.89
C ARG A 98 10.36 -0.23 -25.47
N TRP A 99 9.17 -0.69 -25.05
CA TRP A 99 8.54 -0.40 -23.77
C TRP A 99 8.53 -1.61 -22.84
N LEU A 100 9.13 -2.73 -23.27
CA LEU A 100 9.36 -3.87 -22.41
C LEU A 100 10.52 -3.57 -21.44
N VAL A 101 10.38 -4.04 -20.20
CA VAL A 101 11.40 -3.90 -19.16
C VAL A 101 12.04 -5.25 -18.89
N GLY A 102 13.36 -5.33 -19.05
CA GLY A 102 14.13 -6.54 -18.76
C GLY A 102 13.98 -7.65 -19.81
N GLU A 103 13.56 -7.31 -21.02
CA GLU A 103 13.24 -8.22 -22.12
C GLU A 103 14.40 -9.11 -22.57
N LYS A 104 15.64 -8.66 -22.33
CA LYS A 104 16.86 -9.43 -22.60
C LYS A 104 17.40 -10.19 -21.38
N SER A 105 16.76 -10.07 -20.21
CA SER A 105 17.22 -10.73 -19.00
C SER A 105 16.87 -12.22 -19.03
N THR A 106 17.90 -13.06 -19.10
CA THR A 106 17.75 -14.51 -19.03
C THR A 106 17.34 -14.99 -17.64
N ALA A 107 17.58 -14.20 -16.59
CA ALA A 107 17.24 -14.54 -15.21
C ALA A 107 15.72 -14.66 -14.98
N PHE A 108 14.93 -13.90 -15.74
CA PHE A 108 13.47 -13.84 -15.62
C PHE A 108 12.72 -14.52 -16.77
N GLY A 109 13.45 -15.08 -17.75
CA GLY A 109 12.85 -15.75 -18.91
C GLY A 109 12.12 -14.83 -19.89
N GLY A 110 12.39 -13.52 -19.83
CA GLY A 110 11.78 -12.51 -20.70
C GLY A 110 11.51 -11.19 -19.96
N ALA A 111 10.71 -10.32 -20.59
CA ALA A 111 10.32 -9.04 -20.02
C ALA A 111 9.50 -9.25 -18.73
N ILE A 112 9.86 -8.51 -17.69
CA ILE A 112 9.17 -8.55 -16.39
C ILE A 112 7.97 -7.60 -16.35
N ARG A 113 7.97 -6.55 -17.17
CA ARG A 113 6.88 -5.57 -17.30
C ARG A 113 6.76 -5.08 -18.76
N ASP A 114 5.59 -4.59 -19.12
CA ASP A 114 5.32 -3.88 -20.38
C ASP A 114 4.73 -2.50 -20.05
N MET A 115 5.47 -1.43 -20.34
CA MET A 115 4.97 -0.07 -20.08
C MET A 115 3.87 0.34 -21.08
N TRP A 116 3.84 -0.24 -22.28
CA TRP A 116 2.83 0.08 -23.29
C TRP A 116 1.52 -0.67 -23.06
N ALA A 117 1.59 -1.91 -22.60
CA ALA A 117 0.40 -2.74 -22.31
C ALA A 117 0.54 -3.49 -20.97
N PRO A 118 0.52 -2.79 -19.82
CA PRO A 118 0.76 -3.40 -18.51
C PRO A 118 -0.17 -4.59 -18.20
N THR A 119 -1.44 -4.49 -18.60
CA THR A 119 -2.45 -5.53 -18.33
C THR A 119 -2.16 -6.85 -19.05
N CYS A 120 -1.38 -6.83 -20.14
CA CYS A 120 -0.90 -8.05 -20.79
C CYS A 120 0.12 -8.82 -19.92
N HIS A 121 0.77 -8.12 -18.99
CA HIS A 121 1.73 -8.64 -18.02
C HIS A 121 1.14 -8.79 -16.60
N GLY A 122 -0.14 -8.46 -16.39
CA GLY A 122 -0.82 -8.59 -15.11
C GLY A 122 -0.78 -7.36 -14.22
N ASP A 123 -0.27 -6.24 -14.73
CA ASP A 123 -0.19 -4.95 -14.03
C ASP A 123 -1.31 -4.00 -14.52
N PRO A 124 -1.81 -3.07 -13.70
CA PRO A 124 -2.77 -2.06 -14.12
C PRO A 124 -2.17 -1.06 -15.13
N GLY A 125 -2.91 -0.71 -16.18
CA GLY A 125 -2.59 0.41 -17.07
C GLY A 125 -3.31 1.72 -16.70
N LYS A 126 -4.36 1.64 -15.87
CA LYS A 126 -5.02 2.76 -15.20
C LYS A 126 -5.47 2.38 -13.79
N VAL A 127 -5.77 3.39 -12.98
CA VAL A 127 -6.16 3.17 -11.57
C VAL A 127 -7.38 2.26 -11.43
N SER A 128 -8.38 2.32 -12.30
CA SER A 128 -9.57 1.46 -12.20
C SER A 128 -9.47 0.09 -12.87
N ASP A 129 -8.28 -0.33 -13.31
CA ASP A 129 -8.09 -1.69 -13.83
C ASP A 129 -8.32 -2.76 -12.74
N ALA A 130 -8.79 -3.93 -13.17
CA ALA A 130 -9.00 -5.07 -12.28
C ALA A 130 -7.68 -5.62 -11.72
N GLU A 131 -6.59 -5.34 -12.43
CA GLU A 131 -5.21 -5.65 -12.08
C GLU A 131 -4.64 -4.72 -10.99
N TYR A 132 -5.33 -3.64 -10.60
CA TYR A 132 -4.84 -2.73 -9.57
C TYR A 132 -4.65 -3.44 -8.23
N TYR A 133 -3.49 -3.22 -7.61
CA TYR A 133 -3.07 -3.92 -6.42
C TYR A 133 -3.60 -3.25 -5.15
N CYS A 134 -4.30 -4.00 -4.31
CA CYS A 134 -5.01 -3.49 -3.13
C CYS A 134 -4.57 -4.17 -1.82
N ALA A 135 -3.52 -4.98 -1.83
CA ALA A 135 -2.99 -5.69 -0.66
C ALA A 135 -1.63 -5.13 -0.23
N THR A 136 -1.12 -5.56 0.92
CA THR A 136 0.08 -5.00 1.57
C THR A 136 1.39 -5.64 1.12
N ASP A 137 1.36 -6.83 0.53
CA ASP A 137 2.57 -7.47 0.01
C ASP A 137 3.12 -6.70 -1.20
N ASP A 138 4.39 -6.95 -1.51
CA ASP A 138 5.16 -6.11 -2.44
C ASP A 138 5.12 -4.62 -2.05
N ALA A 139 5.14 -4.34 -0.74
CA ALA A 139 5.04 -3.00 -0.15
C ALA A 139 3.84 -2.19 -0.69
N GLY A 140 2.66 -2.82 -0.77
CA GLY A 140 1.49 -2.18 -1.36
C GLY A 140 1.40 -2.33 -2.89
N GLY A 141 2.08 -3.33 -3.46
CA GLY A 141 2.10 -3.59 -4.90
C GLY A 141 2.92 -2.59 -5.70
N VAL A 142 4.07 -2.12 -5.19
CA VAL A 142 4.90 -1.12 -5.89
C VAL A 142 5.31 -1.58 -7.28
N HIS A 143 5.55 -2.87 -7.50
CA HIS A 143 5.91 -3.40 -8.81
C HIS A 143 4.70 -3.65 -9.72
N SER A 144 3.50 -3.75 -9.15
CA SER A 144 2.25 -3.86 -9.91
C SER A 144 1.71 -2.49 -10.28
N ASN A 145 1.35 -1.67 -9.29
CA ASN A 145 0.76 -0.35 -9.47
C ASN A 145 1.67 0.63 -10.23
N SER A 146 2.98 0.36 -10.33
CA SER A 146 3.88 1.07 -11.26
C SER A 146 3.43 1.02 -12.73
N GLY A 147 2.59 0.06 -13.12
CA GLY A 147 2.01 -0.02 -14.45
C GLY A 147 1.24 1.24 -14.87
N VAL A 148 0.57 1.92 -13.93
CA VAL A 148 -0.21 3.15 -14.18
C VAL A 148 0.70 4.30 -14.65
N PRO A 149 1.72 4.75 -13.88
CA PRO A 149 2.63 5.80 -14.35
C PRO A 149 3.52 5.35 -15.52
N ASN A 150 3.85 4.06 -15.63
CA ASN A 150 4.58 3.51 -16.78
C ASN A 150 3.80 3.69 -18.08
N HIS A 151 2.51 3.33 -18.07
CA HIS A 151 1.63 3.51 -19.22
C HIS A 151 1.39 4.97 -19.54
N GLY A 152 1.23 5.81 -18.51
CA GLY A 152 1.16 7.25 -18.66
C GLY A 152 2.36 7.80 -19.42
N TYR A 153 3.58 7.46 -18.99
CA TYR A 153 4.80 7.90 -19.66
C TYR A 153 4.87 7.41 -21.11
N ALA A 154 4.57 6.13 -21.36
CA ALA A 154 4.60 5.57 -22.71
C ALA A 154 3.61 6.25 -23.66
N LEU A 155 2.37 6.50 -23.20
CA LEU A 155 1.35 7.25 -23.92
C LEU A 155 1.76 8.70 -24.19
N LEU A 156 2.37 9.39 -23.22
CA LEU A 156 2.81 10.77 -23.40
C LEU A 156 3.91 10.86 -24.46
N VAL A 157 4.80 9.88 -24.51
CA VAL A 157 5.91 9.85 -25.46
C VAL A 157 5.44 9.55 -26.88
N ASP A 158 4.75 8.42 -27.09
CA ASP A 158 4.42 7.93 -28.44
C ASP A 158 3.04 8.36 -28.93
N GLY A 159 2.15 8.71 -28.00
CA GLY A 159 0.75 8.99 -28.31
C GLY A 159 -0.06 7.71 -28.53
N GLY A 160 -1.36 7.83 -28.38
CA GLY A 160 -2.30 6.70 -28.50
C GLY A 160 -3.69 7.10 -28.02
N THR A 161 -4.63 6.17 -28.14
CA THR A 161 -5.96 6.30 -27.54
C THR A 161 -6.10 5.24 -26.47
N TYR A 162 -6.36 5.66 -25.23
CA TYR A 162 -6.53 4.78 -24.08
C TYR A 162 -7.60 5.36 -23.16
N ASN A 163 -8.44 4.49 -22.58
CA ASN A 163 -9.58 4.89 -21.73
C ASN A 163 -10.49 5.98 -22.36
N GLY A 164 -10.70 5.93 -23.68
CA GLY A 164 -11.50 6.92 -24.41
C GLY A 164 -10.82 8.30 -24.61
N VAL A 165 -9.60 8.49 -24.10
CA VAL A 165 -8.82 9.72 -24.25
C VAL A 165 -7.73 9.53 -25.30
N THR A 166 -7.59 10.49 -26.22
CA THR A 166 -6.51 10.49 -27.21
C THR A 166 -5.38 11.41 -26.77
N VAL A 167 -4.20 10.84 -26.62
CA VAL A 167 -2.94 11.53 -26.31
C VAL A 167 -2.14 11.65 -27.60
N LYS A 168 -1.79 12.86 -28.00
CA LYS A 168 -0.82 13.10 -29.06
C LYS A 168 0.59 13.06 -28.45
N GLY A 169 1.42 12.13 -28.91
CA GLY A 169 2.78 11.98 -28.42
C GLY A 169 3.57 13.29 -28.52
N ILE A 170 4.24 13.66 -27.42
CA ILE A 170 5.12 14.84 -27.38
C ILE A 170 6.60 14.47 -27.58
N GLY A 171 6.90 13.18 -27.65
CA GLY A 171 8.23 12.63 -27.84
C GLY A 171 9.05 12.52 -26.55
N LEU A 172 10.04 11.62 -26.59
CA LEU A 172 10.81 11.17 -25.42
C LEU A 172 11.49 12.32 -24.68
N THR A 173 12.19 13.19 -25.41
CA THR A 173 12.92 14.32 -24.81
C THR A 173 12.00 15.21 -23.98
N LYS A 174 10.83 15.58 -24.50
CA LYS A 174 9.92 16.49 -23.79
C LYS A 174 9.32 15.83 -22.55
N ALA A 175 8.88 14.58 -22.67
CA ALA A 175 8.34 13.83 -21.54
C ALA A 175 9.38 13.64 -20.43
N ALA A 176 10.61 13.27 -20.78
CA ALA A 176 11.69 13.08 -19.82
C ALA A 176 12.01 14.35 -19.02
N HIS A 177 12.07 15.52 -19.67
CA HIS A 177 12.29 16.80 -18.97
C HIS A 177 11.15 17.13 -18.00
N ILE A 178 9.90 16.83 -18.37
CA ILE A 178 8.74 17.03 -17.49
C ILE A 178 8.83 16.11 -16.27
N TYR A 179 9.05 14.81 -16.47
CA TYR A 179 9.15 13.83 -15.38
C TYR A 179 10.35 14.10 -14.46
N TRP A 180 11.51 14.46 -15.03
CA TRP A 180 12.69 14.84 -14.25
C TRP A 180 12.42 16.06 -13.38
N ARG A 181 11.77 17.09 -13.92
CA ARG A 181 11.42 18.28 -13.15
C ARG A 181 10.39 17.96 -12.07
N ALA A 182 9.41 17.11 -12.35
CA ALA A 182 8.42 16.67 -11.37
C ALA A 182 9.12 16.04 -10.17
N GLN A 183 9.97 15.04 -10.43
CA GLN A 183 10.75 14.33 -9.42
C GLN A 183 11.67 15.25 -8.60
N ASN A 184 12.35 16.20 -9.26
CA ASN A 184 13.38 17.01 -8.60
C ASN A 184 12.83 18.22 -7.82
N GLU A 185 11.66 18.75 -8.19
CA GLU A 185 11.19 20.05 -7.69
C GLU A 185 9.88 20.01 -6.93
N TYR A 186 9.04 18.99 -7.16
CA TYR A 186 7.68 18.96 -6.63
C TYR A 186 7.37 17.72 -5.82
N GLN A 187 7.91 16.56 -6.22
CA GLN A 187 7.67 15.32 -5.49
C GLN A 187 8.45 15.29 -4.17
N ILE A 188 7.80 14.75 -3.15
CA ILE A 188 8.31 14.56 -1.80
C ILE A 188 8.12 13.08 -1.40
N PRO A 189 8.66 12.61 -0.25
CA PRO A 189 8.56 11.20 0.14
C PRO A 189 7.12 10.64 0.21
N THR A 190 6.12 11.49 0.40
CA THR A 190 4.70 11.10 0.54
C THR A 190 3.86 11.34 -0.73
N THR A 191 4.48 11.66 -1.87
CA THR A 191 3.75 11.96 -3.11
C THR A 191 3.00 10.75 -3.66
N ASP A 192 1.68 10.88 -3.80
CA ASP A 192 0.79 9.90 -4.42
C ASP A 192 0.62 10.13 -5.94
N PHE A 193 -0.37 9.45 -6.56
CA PHE A 193 -0.67 9.64 -7.98
C PHE A 193 -1.31 10.99 -8.32
N ALA A 194 -2.14 11.56 -7.44
CA ALA A 194 -2.78 12.85 -7.67
C ALA A 194 -1.74 13.98 -7.58
N ASP A 195 -0.87 13.93 -6.58
CA ASP A 195 0.30 14.80 -6.41
C ASP A 195 1.27 14.66 -7.58
N HIS A 196 1.49 13.43 -8.08
CA HIS A 196 2.30 13.21 -9.29
C HIS A 196 1.67 13.89 -10.51
N ALA A 197 0.35 13.79 -10.70
CA ALA A 197 -0.35 14.47 -11.78
C ALA A 197 -0.19 16.00 -11.71
N ASP A 198 -0.33 16.57 -10.52
CA ASP A 198 -0.15 18.00 -10.26
C ASP A 198 1.30 18.43 -10.52
N SER A 199 2.26 17.62 -10.08
CA SER A 199 3.71 17.82 -10.30
C SER A 199 4.08 17.80 -11.79
N LEU A 200 3.49 16.91 -12.59
CA LEU A 200 3.70 16.84 -14.03
C LEU A 200 3.13 18.07 -14.76
N GLU A 201 1.95 18.54 -14.38
CA GLU A 201 1.35 19.74 -14.96
C GLU A 201 2.13 21.00 -14.58
N ALA A 202 2.53 21.13 -13.32
CA ALA A 202 3.39 22.21 -12.85
C ALA A 202 4.73 22.24 -13.60
N SER A 203 5.36 21.08 -13.74
CA SER A 203 6.60 20.91 -14.52
C SER A 203 6.45 21.31 -15.98
N CYS A 204 5.34 20.93 -16.61
CA CYS A 204 5.08 21.32 -18.00
C CYS A 204 4.96 22.84 -18.14
N ARG A 205 4.22 23.51 -17.24
CA ARG A 205 4.09 24.98 -17.23
C ARG A 205 5.45 25.66 -17.08
N ASP A 206 6.25 25.19 -16.14
CA ASP A 206 7.57 25.75 -15.85
C ASP A 206 8.57 25.62 -17.01
N LEU A 207 8.41 24.60 -17.84
CA LEU A 207 9.29 24.32 -18.97
C LEU A 207 8.78 24.93 -20.29
N LEU A 208 7.62 25.60 -20.30
CA LEU A 208 7.08 26.26 -21.48
C LEU A 208 8.08 27.25 -22.09
N GLY A 209 8.31 27.11 -23.40
CA GLY A 209 9.22 27.99 -24.14
C GLY A 209 10.70 27.85 -23.76
N LYS A 210 11.08 27.08 -22.73
CA LYS A 210 12.50 26.84 -22.37
C LYS A 210 13.19 25.98 -23.44
N ARG A 211 14.50 26.22 -23.62
CA ARG A 211 15.35 25.43 -24.52
C ARG A 211 15.79 24.17 -23.78
N LEU A 212 15.19 23.04 -24.11
CA LEU A 212 15.45 21.75 -23.48
C LEU A 212 16.51 20.97 -24.26
N ASN A 213 17.51 20.44 -23.56
CA ASN A 213 18.57 19.64 -24.17
C ASN A 213 18.00 18.34 -24.75
N GLY A 214 18.47 17.95 -25.93
CA GLY A 214 18.17 16.63 -26.46
C GLY A 214 18.79 15.51 -25.63
N LEU A 215 18.10 14.39 -25.48
CA LEU A 215 18.62 13.21 -24.78
C LEU A 215 19.63 12.46 -25.65
N SER A 216 20.60 11.81 -24.99
CA SER A 216 21.61 10.98 -25.64
C SER A 216 22.21 9.94 -24.71
N THR A 217 22.59 8.82 -25.30
CA THR A 217 23.41 7.77 -24.69
C THR A 217 24.87 7.81 -25.17
N ASP A 218 25.23 8.76 -26.03
CA ASP A 218 26.55 8.86 -26.63
C ASP A 218 27.50 9.69 -25.73
N GLY A 219 28.28 8.98 -24.90
CA GLY A 219 29.65 9.34 -24.53
C GLY A 219 29.98 10.77 -24.06
N ALA A 220 29.22 11.36 -23.15
CA ALA A 220 29.78 12.44 -22.32
C ALA A 220 30.60 11.81 -21.18
N PRO A 221 31.92 12.10 -21.04
CA PRO A 221 32.63 11.78 -19.80
C PRO A 221 31.94 12.51 -18.63
N GLU A 222 31.90 11.88 -17.44
CA GLU A 222 31.13 12.27 -16.25
C GLU A 222 31.26 13.73 -15.79
N ASN A 223 32.21 14.49 -16.34
CA ASN A 223 32.50 15.88 -15.99
C ASN A 223 32.32 16.90 -17.13
N ASN A 224 31.72 16.53 -18.26
CA ASN A 224 31.51 17.47 -19.37
C ASN A 224 30.21 17.19 -20.13
N TYR A 225 29.11 17.80 -19.68
CA TYR A 225 27.79 17.77 -20.33
C TYR A 225 27.85 18.44 -21.71
N SER A 226 28.28 17.71 -22.73
CA SER A 226 28.01 18.08 -24.12
C SER A 226 26.54 17.72 -24.41
N PRO A 227 25.73 18.62 -25.00
CA PRO A 227 24.38 18.27 -25.42
C PRO A 227 24.44 17.05 -26.33
N GLY A 228 23.53 16.10 -26.11
CA GLY A 228 23.35 14.94 -26.96
C GLY A 228 23.21 15.27 -28.46
N PRO A 229 23.39 14.32 -29.39
CA PRO A 229 23.19 14.56 -30.82
C PRO A 229 21.71 14.83 -31.17
N SER A 230 20.79 14.61 -30.23
CA SER A 230 19.39 15.02 -30.38
C SER A 230 19.27 16.56 -30.35
N PRO A 231 18.50 17.17 -31.28
CA PRO A 231 18.31 18.61 -31.29
C PRO A 231 17.59 19.08 -30.02
N PHE A 232 17.86 20.32 -29.64
CA PHE A 232 17.09 20.97 -28.58
C PHE A 232 15.61 21.04 -28.94
N VAL A 233 14.75 20.87 -27.94
CA VAL A 233 13.30 20.96 -28.10
C VAL A 233 12.72 22.07 -27.22
N ARG A 234 11.50 22.50 -27.54
CA ARG A 234 10.72 23.41 -26.70
C ARG A 234 9.33 22.84 -26.48
N LEU A 235 8.82 23.00 -25.26
CA LEU A 235 7.41 22.72 -24.96
C LEU A 235 6.54 23.88 -25.46
N SER A 236 5.39 23.52 -26.03
CA SER A 236 4.30 24.43 -26.36
C SER A 236 3.13 24.22 -25.40
N PRO A 237 2.18 25.18 -25.28
CA PRO A 237 0.95 24.98 -24.51
C PRO A 237 0.17 23.73 -24.94
N THR A 238 0.18 23.41 -26.25
CA THR A 238 -0.43 22.18 -26.76
C THR A 238 0.24 20.90 -26.27
N ASN A 239 1.51 20.94 -25.85
CA ASN A 239 2.14 19.80 -25.18
C ASN A 239 1.61 19.59 -23.77
N CYS A 240 1.36 20.66 -23.00
CA CYS A 240 0.79 20.52 -21.66
C CYS A 240 -0.66 20.01 -21.68
N VAL A 241 -1.43 20.30 -22.74
CA VAL A 241 -2.73 19.64 -22.96
C VAL A 241 -2.56 18.11 -23.07
N GLN A 242 -1.47 17.61 -23.63
CA GLN A 242 -1.23 16.17 -23.73
C GLN A 242 -0.81 15.54 -22.39
N VAL A 243 -0.17 16.31 -21.51
CA VAL A 243 0.09 15.90 -20.12
C VAL A 243 -1.24 15.69 -19.40
N THR A 244 -2.15 16.67 -19.47
CA THR A 244 -3.51 16.55 -18.91
C THR A 244 -4.29 15.38 -19.51
N ASN A 245 -4.23 15.19 -20.83
CA ASN A 245 -4.88 14.05 -21.49
C ASN A 245 -4.32 12.71 -21.02
N MET A 246 -2.99 12.60 -20.85
CA MET A 246 -2.35 11.39 -20.35
C MET A 246 -2.78 11.09 -18.90
N ILE A 247 -2.75 12.11 -18.02
CA ILE A 247 -3.22 12.01 -16.64
C ILE A 247 -4.65 11.47 -16.59
N ALA A 248 -5.54 11.98 -17.44
CA ALA A 248 -6.91 11.51 -17.56
C ALA A 248 -7.01 10.08 -18.14
N ALA A 249 -6.16 9.74 -19.12
CA ALA A 249 -6.18 8.42 -19.76
C ALA A 249 -5.85 7.30 -18.76
N VAL A 250 -4.86 7.52 -17.88
CA VAL A 250 -4.43 6.51 -16.88
C VAL A 250 -5.02 6.74 -15.49
N GLU A 251 -5.84 7.78 -15.35
CA GLU A 251 -6.65 8.07 -14.16
C GLU A 251 -5.83 8.42 -12.90
N LEU A 252 -4.70 9.13 -13.02
CA LEU A 252 -3.83 9.45 -11.87
C LEU A 252 -4.53 10.22 -10.73
N ARG A 253 -5.64 10.92 -11.00
CA ARG A 253 -6.43 11.64 -9.97
C ARG A 253 -7.68 10.89 -9.52
N LYS A 254 -7.80 9.60 -9.87
CA LYS A 254 -8.97 8.79 -9.51
C LYS A 254 -8.64 7.93 -8.32
N GLU A 255 -9.54 7.95 -7.33
CA GLU A 255 -9.45 7.06 -6.19
C GLU A 255 -9.63 5.58 -6.58
N PRO A 256 -8.79 4.66 -6.06
CA PRO A 256 -8.89 3.23 -6.29
C PRO A 256 -10.03 2.60 -5.45
N THR A 257 -11.26 3.03 -5.69
CA THR A 257 -12.46 2.61 -4.93
C THR A 257 -12.66 1.09 -4.86
N GLN A 258 -12.14 0.33 -5.83
CA GLN A 258 -12.15 -1.13 -5.83
C GLN A 258 -11.34 -1.77 -4.69
N CYS A 259 -10.37 -1.04 -4.13
CA CYS A 259 -9.60 -1.49 -2.98
C CYS A 259 -10.37 -1.37 -1.67
N ASN A 260 -11.44 -0.55 -1.63
CA ASN A 260 -12.24 -0.31 -0.43
C ASN A 260 -11.37 0.00 0.79
N PHE A 261 -10.32 0.80 0.56
CA PHE A 261 -9.45 1.27 1.61
C PHE A 261 -10.25 2.09 2.64
N LYS A 262 -9.86 1.96 3.90
CA LYS A 262 -10.52 2.61 5.02
C LYS A 262 -9.48 3.20 5.96
N PRO A 263 -9.82 4.29 6.67
CA PRO A 263 -9.04 4.71 7.82
C PRO A 263 -8.88 3.56 8.82
N MET A 264 -7.72 3.51 9.47
CA MET A 264 -7.46 2.55 10.54
C MET A 264 -8.38 2.82 11.74
N LEU A 265 -8.66 4.09 12.03
CA LEU A 265 -9.53 4.54 13.11
C LEU A 265 -10.86 5.04 12.55
N ASP A 266 -11.97 4.48 13.03
CA ASP A 266 -13.30 4.97 12.70
C ASP A 266 -13.57 6.30 13.43
N LYS A 267 -14.00 7.31 12.68
CA LYS A 267 -14.28 8.67 13.19
C LYS A 267 -15.68 8.80 13.79
N ASN A 268 -16.55 7.81 13.61
CA ASN A 268 -17.93 7.85 14.10
C ASN A 268 -18.02 7.37 15.55
N THR A 269 -17.34 8.10 16.45
CA THR A 269 -17.21 7.75 17.86
C THR A 269 -18.57 7.60 18.56
N PRO A 270 -18.90 6.41 19.09
CA PRO A 270 -20.15 6.19 19.81
C PRO A 270 -20.07 6.75 21.25
N ASN A 271 -21.23 6.88 21.90
CA ASN A 271 -21.24 7.16 23.34
C ASN A 271 -20.68 5.94 24.11
N PRO A 272 -19.57 6.09 24.87
CA PRO A 272 -18.92 4.99 25.57
C PRO A 272 -19.79 4.33 26.64
N CYS A 273 -20.77 5.07 27.18
CA CYS A 273 -21.61 4.59 28.29
C CYS A 273 -22.87 3.84 27.84
N GLY A 274 -23.16 3.80 26.53
CA GLY A 274 -24.39 3.25 25.98
C GLY A 274 -25.59 4.20 26.05
N GLU A 275 -26.75 3.75 25.57
CA GLU A 275 -27.98 4.53 25.61
C GLU A 275 -28.52 4.67 27.05
N GLY A 276 -29.04 5.85 27.39
CA GLY A 276 -29.67 6.11 28.70
C GLY A 276 -28.70 6.43 29.85
N THR A 277 -27.40 6.50 29.57
CA THR A 277 -26.35 6.85 30.53
C THR A 277 -25.55 8.07 30.06
N THR A 278 -24.92 8.77 31.00
CA THR A 278 -24.01 9.89 30.75
C THR A 278 -22.67 9.64 31.43
N ARG A 279 -21.64 10.36 30.95
CA ARG A 279 -20.29 10.32 31.50
C ARG A 279 -20.19 11.19 32.75
N SER A 280 -19.55 10.65 33.78
CA SER A 280 -18.99 11.40 34.88
C SER A 280 -17.47 11.28 34.82
N GLN A 281 -16.79 12.34 34.39
CA GLN A 281 -15.34 12.37 34.28
C GLN A 281 -14.69 12.22 35.66
N VAL A 282 -13.73 11.31 35.75
CA VAL A 282 -12.93 11.02 36.96
C VAL A 282 -11.59 11.74 36.87
N TRP A 283 -10.97 11.68 35.69
CA TRP A 283 -9.64 12.22 35.43
C TRP A 283 -9.49 12.50 33.93
N SER A 284 -8.65 13.46 33.57
CA SER A 284 -8.31 13.79 32.19
C SER A 284 -6.89 14.34 32.06
N GLU A 285 -6.34 14.21 30.86
CA GLU A 285 -5.10 14.81 30.37
C GLU A 285 -5.34 15.33 28.94
N ASP A 286 -4.89 16.55 28.67
CA ASP A 286 -4.96 17.22 27.36
C ASP A 286 -3.59 17.65 26.83
N PHE A 287 -2.50 17.36 27.55
CA PHE A 287 -1.11 17.66 27.17
C PHE A 287 -0.80 19.13 26.87
N GLU A 288 -1.67 20.08 27.24
CA GLU A 288 -1.47 21.52 26.98
C GLU A 288 -0.37 22.14 27.85
N ASP A 289 0.08 21.42 28.89
CA ASP A 289 1.27 21.75 29.68
C ASP A 289 2.48 20.84 29.35
N GLY A 290 2.41 20.14 28.22
CA GLY A 290 3.38 19.18 27.73
C GLY A 290 3.19 17.80 28.38
N LEU A 291 4.29 17.15 28.76
CA LEU A 291 4.27 15.84 29.43
C LEU A 291 4.44 15.99 30.95
N ALA A 292 3.95 17.08 31.54
CA ALA A 292 4.11 17.34 32.95
C ALA A 292 3.38 16.27 33.79
N GLY A 293 4.03 15.73 34.82
CA GLY A 293 3.43 14.68 35.66
C GLY A 293 3.49 13.26 35.06
N TRP A 294 3.99 13.11 33.83
CA TRP A 294 4.24 11.81 33.21
C TRP A 294 5.68 11.32 33.42
N SER A 295 5.83 10.00 33.58
CA SER A 295 7.13 9.33 33.64
C SER A 295 7.50 8.79 32.27
N LEU A 296 8.68 9.18 31.78
CA LEU A 296 9.19 8.83 30.45
C LEU A 296 10.34 7.84 30.62
N THR A 297 10.23 6.68 29.98
CA THR A 297 11.32 5.70 29.93
C THR A 297 11.47 5.13 28.54
N ASN A 298 12.66 4.62 28.24
CA ASN A 298 12.91 3.91 27.00
C ASN A 298 13.84 2.72 27.20
N GLN A 299 13.87 1.85 26.20
CA GLN A 299 14.75 0.70 26.18
C GLN A 299 15.11 0.36 24.72
N GLY A 300 16.40 0.46 24.39
CA GLY A 300 16.95 0.00 23.12
C GLY A 300 17.34 -1.48 23.14
N VAL A 301 17.36 -2.09 21.97
CA VAL A 301 17.85 -3.47 21.74
C VAL A 301 19.32 -3.48 21.34
N TYR A 302 19.73 -2.51 20.50
CA TYR A 302 21.08 -2.42 19.93
C TYR A 302 21.79 -1.11 20.31
N ALA A 303 23.07 -1.02 19.95
CA ALA A 303 23.91 0.13 20.27
C ALA A 303 23.55 1.39 19.45
N GLY A 304 22.85 1.22 18.32
CA GLY A 304 22.32 2.31 17.52
C GLY A 304 21.14 3.04 18.16
N TRP A 305 20.51 2.50 19.22
CA TRP A 305 19.39 3.14 19.90
C TRP A 305 19.78 4.53 20.44
N PRO A 306 19.09 5.61 20.04
CA PRO A 306 19.47 6.97 20.41
C PRO A 306 19.05 7.36 21.83
N GLY A 307 18.36 6.48 22.57
CA GLY A 307 17.87 6.82 23.92
C GLY A 307 16.66 7.75 23.91
N THR A 308 15.88 7.77 22.82
CA THR A 308 14.74 8.68 22.65
C THR A 308 13.57 8.34 23.59
N ASN A 309 12.73 9.32 23.90
CA ASN A 309 11.50 9.17 24.68
C ASN A 309 10.35 9.83 23.94
N TRP A 310 9.12 9.62 24.44
CA TRP A 310 7.98 10.46 24.08
C TRP A 310 8.30 11.94 24.31
N ALA A 311 7.76 12.79 23.44
CA ALA A 311 7.91 14.24 23.48
C ALA A 311 6.54 14.92 23.34
N ALA A 312 6.46 16.19 23.72
CA ALA A 312 5.31 17.01 23.38
C ALA A 312 5.50 17.58 21.96
N ASP A 313 4.46 17.51 21.12
CA ASP A 313 4.45 18.07 19.77
C ASP A 313 3.34 19.13 19.63
N SER A 314 3.65 20.27 19.04
CA SER A 314 2.70 21.40 18.87
C SER A 314 2.24 21.60 17.42
N THR A 315 2.64 20.71 16.53
CA THR A 315 2.34 20.70 15.09
C THR A 315 1.98 19.29 14.61
N PRO A 316 1.03 18.61 15.28
CA PRO A 316 0.66 17.26 14.88
C PRO A 316 0.04 17.24 13.46
N PRO A 317 0.07 16.08 12.78
CA PRO A 317 -0.51 15.94 11.45
C PRO A 317 -2.04 16.12 11.47
N GLY A 318 -2.59 16.59 10.35
CA GLY A 318 -4.02 16.84 10.18
C GLY A 318 -4.51 18.20 10.72
N GLU A 319 -5.82 18.36 10.91
CA GLU A 319 -6.42 19.59 11.46
C GLU A 319 -6.43 19.62 13.01
N HIS A 320 -5.56 18.83 13.65
CA HIS A 320 -5.45 18.77 15.11
C HIS A 320 -4.53 19.89 15.59
N ALA A 321 -5.02 20.77 16.46
CA ALA A 321 -4.40 22.07 16.76
C ALA A 321 -4.01 22.27 18.24
N SER A 322 -4.00 21.18 19.03
CA SER A 322 -3.51 21.14 20.40
C SER A 322 -2.05 20.70 20.47
N GLN A 323 -1.46 20.86 21.65
CA GLN A 323 -0.24 20.15 21.99
C GLN A 323 -0.58 18.69 22.31
N VAL A 324 0.23 17.74 21.83
CA VAL A 324 -0.05 16.31 21.98
C VAL A 324 1.18 15.56 22.47
N ALA A 325 0.99 14.36 23.00
CA ALA A 325 2.09 13.43 23.26
C ALA A 325 2.46 12.68 21.98
N PHE A 326 3.75 12.64 21.63
CA PHE A 326 4.25 12.05 20.40
C PHE A 326 5.42 11.10 20.65
N ALA A 327 5.36 9.91 20.06
CA ALA A 327 6.47 8.99 19.91
C ALA A 327 6.81 8.85 18.43
N ALA A 328 8.00 9.34 18.05
CA ALA A 328 8.50 9.25 16.68
C ALA A 328 8.87 7.82 16.30
N ASP A 329 8.49 7.44 15.07
CA ASP A 329 8.98 6.25 14.39
C ASP A 329 10.32 6.58 13.73
N LEU A 330 11.41 5.93 14.16
CA LEU A 330 12.76 6.31 13.74
C LEU A 330 13.30 5.40 12.65
N ASP A 331 13.90 5.98 11.61
CA ASP A 331 14.58 5.19 10.57
C ASP A 331 16.03 4.92 10.95
N GLY A 332 16.39 3.65 11.06
CA GLY A 332 17.75 3.18 11.30
C GLY A 332 18.31 2.37 10.12
N SER A 333 19.10 1.34 10.44
CA SER A 333 19.60 0.39 9.45
C SER A 333 19.43 -1.05 9.93
N CYS A 334 18.50 -1.76 9.28
CA CYS A 334 18.35 -3.19 9.51
C CYS A 334 19.63 -3.94 9.14
N GLY A 335 20.26 -4.58 10.13
CA GLY A 335 21.45 -5.42 9.96
C GLY A 335 22.79 -4.78 10.34
N ASP A 336 22.83 -3.49 10.70
CA ASP A 336 23.99 -2.87 11.35
C ASP A 336 23.67 -2.54 12.82
N PRO A 337 24.17 -3.32 13.80
CA PRO A 337 23.89 -3.07 15.21
C PRO A 337 24.31 -1.69 15.74
N LEU A 338 25.16 -0.95 15.02
CA LEU A 338 25.56 0.41 15.38
C LEU A 338 24.60 1.49 14.84
N ALA A 339 23.73 1.15 13.90
CA ALA A 339 22.74 2.03 13.28
C ALA A 339 21.30 1.51 13.43
N ASP A 340 21.12 0.32 14.01
CA ASP A 340 19.82 -0.27 14.31
C ASP A 340 19.17 0.44 15.52
N VAL A 341 17.98 0.99 15.28
CA VAL A 341 17.21 1.78 16.25
C VAL A 341 16.06 1.00 16.89
N SER A 342 16.13 -0.33 16.88
CA SER A 342 15.11 -1.16 17.54
C SER A 342 15.01 -0.80 19.03
N GLY A 343 13.80 -0.49 19.49
CA GLY A 343 13.58 -0.02 20.85
C GLY A 343 12.12 0.25 21.18
N VAL A 344 11.89 0.65 22.41
CA VAL A 344 10.55 0.99 22.91
C VAL A 344 10.61 2.24 23.79
N MET A 345 9.66 3.15 23.57
CA MET A 345 9.40 4.34 24.38
C MET A 345 8.13 4.14 25.19
N ARG A 346 8.13 4.57 26.45
CA ARG A 346 7.03 4.40 27.39
C ARG A 346 6.65 5.72 28.02
N LEU A 347 5.36 6.06 27.93
CA LEU A 347 4.75 7.22 28.56
C LEU A 347 3.80 6.73 29.65
N GLN A 348 4.18 6.93 30.92
CA GLN A 348 3.47 6.40 32.09
C GLN A 348 2.81 7.51 32.92
N SER A 349 1.53 7.35 33.23
CA SER A 349 0.78 8.30 34.06
C SER A 349 1.11 8.14 35.54
N GLY A 350 0.75 9.14 36.35
CA GLY A 350 0.59 8.94 37.79
C GLY A 350 -0.63 8.08 38.14
N ALA A 351 -0.79 7.76 39.43
CA ALA A 351 -1.92 6.99 39.94
C ALA A 351 -3.26 7.75 39.81
N ILE A 352 -4.23 7.12 39.16
CA ILE A 352 -5.60 7.59 38.94
C ILE A 352 -6.54 6.79 39.82
N ALA A 353 -7.22 7.47 40.76
CA ALA A 353 -8.16 6.82 41.68
C ALA A 353 -9.56 6.72 41.06
N ILE A 354 -10.08 5.49 40.93
CA ILE A 354 -11.47 5.26 40.53
C ILE A 354 -12.36 5.43 41.77
N PRO A 355 -13.37 6.32 41.75
CA PRO A 355 -14.20 6.57 42.92
C PRO A 355 -14.91 5.29 43.41
N ALA A 356 -14.95 5.11 44.73
CA ALA A 356 -15.70 4.02 45.33
C ALA A 356 -17.20 4.16 45.04
N GLY A 357 -17.85 3.06 44.63
CA GLY A 357 -19.27 3.07 44.28
C GLY A 357 -19.61 3.72 42.93
N ALA A 358 -18.60 4.07 42.11
CA ALA A 358 -18.84 4.52 40.75
C ALA A 358 -19.40 3.41 39.85
N GLY A 359 -20.01 3.82 38.73
CA GLY A 359 -20.38 2.90 37.66
C GLY A 359 -19.16 2.34 36.92
N SER A 360 -19.39 1.58 35.85
CA SER A 360 -18.32 0.97 35.05
C SER A 360 -17.33 2.04 34.55
N PRO A 361 -16.02 1.90 34.85
CA PRO A 361 -15.01 2.83 34.40
C PRO A 361 -14.66 2.60 32.92
N VAL A 362 -14.46 3.68 32.18
CA VAL A 362 -14.09 3.68 30.76
C VAL A 362 -12.88 4.59 30.59
N LEU A 363 -11.89 4.12 29.83
CA LEU A 363 -10.77 4.93 29.34
C LEU A 363 -11.05 5.33 27.89
N GLN A 364 -10.81 6.60 27.58
CA GLN A 364 -10.87 7.15 26.23
C GLN A 364 -9.58 7.91 25.94
N TYR A 365 -9.16 7.93 24.69
CA TYR A 365 -8.07 8.78 24.21
C TYR A 365 -8.22 8.99 22.70
N GLU A 366 -7.84 10.18 22.24
CA GLU A 366 -7.67 10.47 20.83
C GLU A 366 -6.25 10.11 20.42
N HIS A 367 -6.09 9.59 19.20
CA HIS A 367 -4.77 9.27 18.69
C HIS A 367 -4.71 9.26 17.16
N TYR A 368 -3.48 9.34 16.67
CA TYR A 368 -3.10 9.19 15.27
C TYR A 368 -1.91 8.23 15.21
N VAL A 369 -1.90 7.29 14.26
CA VAL A 369 -0.78 6.36 14.07
C VAL A 369 -0.44 6.27 12.59
N ALA A 370 0.85 6.35 12.27
CA ALA A 370 1.41 6.03 10.97
C ALA A 370 2.80 5.42 11.16
N THR A 371 2.94 4.12 10.91
CA THR A 371 4.14 3.31 11.27
C THR A 371 4.43 2.24 10.23
N GLU A 372 5.60 1.59 10.30
CA GLU A 372 5.84 0.38 9.52
C GLU A 372 4.79 -0.69 9.84
N ALA A 373 4.03 -1.11 8.82
CA ALA A 373 2.93 -2.03 9.01
C ALA A 373 3.42 -3.40 9.52
N SER A 374 2.84 -3.82 10.65
CA SER A 374 3.10 -5.09 11.36
C SER A 374 4.43 -5.19 12.09
N TYR A 375 5.38 -4.27 11.93
CA TYR A 375 6.66 -4.33 12.63
C TYR A 375 6.71 -3.34 13.78
N ASP A 376 6.25 -2.12 13.51
CA ASP A 376 6.24 -0.99 14.44
C ASP A 376 4.83 -0.71 14.93
N GLY A 377 4.70 -0.17 16.14
CA GLY A 377 3.37 0.18 16.64
C GLY A 377 3.25 0.48 18.11
N GLY A 378 2.05 0.94 18.43
CA GLY A 378 1.66 1.42 19.74
C GLY A 378 0.68 0.50 20.47
N ASN A 379 0.87 0.30 21.77
CA ASN A 379 -0.15 -0.33 22.61
C ASN A 379 -0.32 0.34 23.98
N VAL A 380 -1.46 0.06 24.61
CA VAL A 380 -1.79 0.56 25.95
C VAL A 380 -1.63 -0.57 26.97
N LYS A 381 -0.97 -0.26 28.09
CA LYS A 381 -0.84 -1.12 29.25
C LYS A 381 -1.41 -0.44 30.48
N ILE A 382 -1.93 -1.23 31.41
CA ILE A 382 -2.52 -0.72 32.65
C ILE A 382 -1.95 -1.46 33.84
N SER A 383 -1.56 -0.72 34.87
CA SER A 383 -1.32 -1.24 36.22
C SER A 383 -2.57 -1.03 37.07
N VAL A 384 -2.94 -2.03 37.87
CA VAL A 384 -4.06 -1.96 38.81
C VAL A 384 -3.55 -2.19 40.22
N ASN A 385 -3.85 -1.26 41.13
CA ASN A 385 -3.46 -1.25 42.54
C ASN A 385 -1.95 -1.43 42.76
N GLY A 386 -1.12 -0.81 41.92
CA GLY A 386 0.35 -0.92 41.98
C GLY A 386 0.90 -2.26 41.52
N GLY A 387 0.13 -3.05 40.77
CA GLY A 387 0.58 -4.27 40.12
C GLY A 387 1.55 -4.03 38.95
N ALA A 388 1.92 -5.11 38.26
CA ALA A 388 2.71 -4.98 37.03
C ALA A 388 1.80 -4.50 35.87
N PHE A 389 2.32 -3.61 35.02
CA PHE A 389 1.65 -3.21 33.79
C PHE A 389 1.33 -4.43 32.92
N GLN A 390 0.05 -4.60 32.58
CA GLN A 390 -0.44 -5.64 31.67
C GLN A 390 -0.93 -5.01 30.38
N LEU A 391 -0.69 -5.68 29.25
CA LEU A 391 -1.27 -5.30 27.96
C LEU A 391 -2.79 -5.28 28.04
N VAL A 392 -3.42 -4.19 27.59
CA VAL A 392 -4.87 -4.13 27.39
C VAL A 392 -5.21 -4.95 26.16
N PRO A 393 -5.93 -6.08 26.28
CA PRO A 393 -6.25 -6.92 25.13
C PRO A 393 -7.28 -6.22 24.23
N ALA A 394 -7.24 -6.49 22.93
CA ALA A 394 -8.17 -5.94 21.94
C ALA A 394 -9.65 -6.24 22.26
N SER A 395 -9.93 -7.27 23.07
CA SER A 395 -11.28 -7.62 23.56
C SER A 395 -11.83 -6.66 24.63
N ALA A 396 -10.97 -5.86 25.26
CA ALA A 396 -11.35 -4.82 26.21
C ALA A 396 -11.82 -3.53 25.53
N TYR A 397 -11.38 -3.29 24.29
CA TYR A 397 -11.77 -2.14 23.50
C TYR A 397 -13.22 -2.26 23.04
N THR A 398 -14.01 -1.21 23.27
CA THR A 398 -15.39 -1.08 22.80
C THR A 398 -15.49 -0.30 21.50
N PHE A 399 -14.47 0.50 21.18
CA PHE A 399 -14.35 1.26 19.94
C PHE A 399 -12.88 1.49 19.58
N ASN A 400 -12.54 1.44 18.29
CA ASN A 400 -11.18 1.52 17.73
C ASN A 400 -10.15 0.71 18.54
N LYS A 401 -10.16 -0.61 18.35
CA LYS A 401 -9.20 -1.53 18.96
C LYS A 401 -7.90 -1.61 18.15
N PRO A 402 -6.79 -2.11 18.73
CA PRO A 402 -5.59 -2.48 17.99
C PRO A 402 -5.93 -3.26 16.72
N ASN A 403 -5.41 -2.82 15.57
CA ASN A 403 -5.79 -3.36 14.26
C ASN A 403 -5.04 -4.65 13.91
N THR A 404 -3.93 -4.95 14.59
CA THR A 404 -3.11 -6.14 14.30
C THR A 404 -2.36 -6.66 15.53
N THR A 405 -1.68 -7.78 15.34
CA THR A 405 -0.60 -8.26 16.21
C THR A 405 0.72 -8.04 15.46
N LEU A 406 1.70 -7.43 16.13
CA LEU A 406 3.01 -7.22 15.52
C LEU A 406 3.65 -8.56 15.16
N ALA A 407 4.37 -8.58 14.03
CA ALA A 407 5.20 -9.69 13.60
C ALA A 407 6.09 -10.16 14.75
N THR A 408 6.30 -11.47 14.86
CA THR A 408 7.04 -12.02 15.99
C THR A 408 8.54 -11.89 15.77
N ALA A 409 9.31 -12.04 16.85
CA ALA A 409 10.77 -12.15 16.73
C ALA A 409 11.22 -13.33 15.84
N THR A 410 10.38 -14.36 15.68
CA THR A 410 10.67 -15.48 14.75
C THR A 410 10.49 -15.07 13.29
N ASP A 411 9.61 -14.08 13.03
CA ASP A 411 9.39 -13.50 11.71
C ASP A 411 10.43 -12.43 11.36
N GLY A 412 11.38 -12.16 12.26
CA GLY A 412 12.46 -11.20 12.05
C GLY A 412 12.25 -9.84 12.72
N ASN A 413 11.12 -9.61 13.40
CA ASN A 413 10.84 -8.34 14.05
C ASN A 413 11.69 -8.14 15.33
N THR A 414 12.55 -7.13 15.35
CA THR A 414 13.43 -6.78 16.48
C THR A 414 12.80 -5.83 17.49
N ASN A 415 11.58 -5.33 17.23
CA ASN A 415 10.80 -4.52 18.14
C ASN A 415 10.60 -5.22 19.50
N PRO A 416 10.87 -4.58 20.64
CA PRO A 416 10.59 -5.13 21.98
C PRO A 416 9.12 -5.52 22.23
N LEU A 417 8.19 -5.00 21.43
CA LEU A 417 6.76 -5.31 21.47
C LEU A 417 6.35 -6.44 20.50
N ALA A 418 7.29 -7.05 19.76
CA ALA A 418 7.02 -8.11 18.79
C ALA A 418 6.09 -9.20 19.36
N GLY A 419 5.06 -9.58 18.58
CA GLY A 419 4.02 -10.53 18.97
C GLY A 419 2.91 -9.99 19.89
N GLN A 420 2.93 -8.70 20.26
CA GLN A 420 1.85 -8.06 21.02
C GLN A 420 0.80 -7.44 20.08
N GLU A 421 -0.44 -7.34 20.56
CA GLU A 421 -1.47 -6.54 19.89
C GLU A 421 -1.07 -5.06 19.93
N ALA A 422 -1.19 -4.37 18.79
CA ALA A 422 -0.80 -2.97 18.65
C ALA A 422 -1.59 -2.27 17.52
N PHE A 423 -1.63 -0.95 17.58
CA PHE A 423 -1.95 -0.10 16.44
C PHE A 423 -0.69 0.02 15.57
N SER A 424 -0.80 -0.37 14.30
CA SER A 424 0.34 -0.47 13.39
C SER A 424 -0.08 -0.25 11.94
N GLY A 425 0.79 0.36 11.14
CA GLY A 425 0.51 0.78 9.76
C GLY A 425 -0.07 2.20 9.67
N THR A 426 -0.72 2.46 8.53
CA THR A 426 -1.30 3.75 8.12
C THR A 426 -2.78 3.58 7.75
N ASP A 427 -3.47 4.67 7.39
CA ASP A 427 -4.78 4.54 6.75
C ASP A 427 -4.64 3.80 5.41
N GLY A 428 -5.65 3.00 5.05
CA GLY A 428 -5.57 2.18 3.84
C GLY A 428 -5.32 3.03 2.59
N GLY A 429 -4.36 2.63 1.76
CA GLY A 429 -4.03 3.33 0.52
C GLY A 429 -3.21 4.61 0.72
N GLU A 430 -2.90 4.97 1.98
CA GLU A 430 -2.20 6.20 2.34
C GLU A 430 -0.89 5.89 3.07
N VAL A 431 0.05 6.83 3.03
CA VAL A 431 1.27 6.81 3.87
C VAL A 431 1.09 7.55 5.19
N SER A 432 -0.09 8.13 5.40
CA SER A 432 -0.48 8.83 6.63
C SER A 432 -1.62 8.10 7.33
N GLY A 433 -1.78 8.32 8.63
CA GLY A 433 -2.98 7.96 9.37
C GLY A 433 -4.03 9.08 9.36
N SER A 434 -5.04 8.92 10.20
CA SER A 434 -5.92 10.02 10.61
C SER A 434 -6.36 9.89 12.06
N TRP A 435 -6.74 11.01 12.67
CA TRP A 435 -7.17 11.06 14.07
C TRP A 435 -8.50 10.32 14.29
N GLY A 436 -8.57 9.60 15.41
CA GLY A 436 -9.78 8.97 15.94
C GLY A 436 -9.70 8.73 17.45
N GLU A 437 -10.82 8.34 18.07
CA GLU A 437 -10.89 8.04 19.50
C GLU A 437 -10.93 6.52 19.73
N SER A 438 -10.14 6.01 20.68
CA SER A 438 -10.27 4.64 21.20
C SER A 438 -10.99 4.63 22.54
N GLN A 439 -11.80 3.60 22.76
CA GLN A 439 -12.55 3.43 24.01
C GLN A 439 -12.30 2.04 24.60
N ILE A 440 -12.00 1.97 25.89
CA ILE A 440 -11.69 0.73 26.63
C ILE A 440 -12.63 0.61 27.83
N ASP A 441 -13.34 -0.52 27.92
CA ASP A 441 -14.06 -0.92 29.13
C ASP A 441 -13.06 -1.44 30.16
N LEU A 442 -12.74 -0.60 31.16
CA LEU A 442 -11.72 -0.91 32.15
C LEU A 442 -12.13 -2.07 33.08
N SER A 443 -13.44 -2.39 33.17
CA SER A 443 -13.89 -3.55 33.93
C SER A 443 -13.39 -4.88 33.33
N LYS A 444 -13.17 -4.93 32.01
CA LYS A 444 -12.64 -6.11 31.30
C LYS A 444 -11.16 -6.36 31.55
N VAL A 445 -10.44 -5.39 32.14
CA VAL A 445 -9.04 -5.52 32.56
C VAL A 445 -8.90 -5.53 34.09
N GLY A 446 -9.98 -5.86 34.80
CA GLY A 446 -9.95 -6.07 36.25
C GLY A 446 -10.03 -4.80 37.10
N VAL A 447 -10.31 -3.65 36.50
CA VAL A 447 -10.51 -2.40 37.24
C VAL A 447 -11.91 -2.39 37.84
N SER A 448 -11.97 -2.26 39.17
CA SER A 448 -13.22 -2.14 39.92
C SER A 448 -13.34 -0.75 40.54
N PRO A 449 -14.55 -0.26 40.86
CA PRO A 449 -14.71 0.96 41.64
C PRO A 449 -13.89 0.91 42.95
N GLY A 450 -13.20 2.00 43.28
CA GLY A 450 -12.26 2.07 44.40
C GLY A 450 -10.83 1.61 44.10
N ALA A 451 -10.56 1.07 42.91
CA ALA A 451 -9.20 0.74 42.49
C ALA A 451 -8.39 2.01 42.17
N SER A 452 -7.07 1.88 42.24
CA SER A 452 -6.13 2.84 41.66
C SER A 452 -5.53 2.25 40.40
N ILE A 453 -5.43 3.01 39.33
CA ILE A 453 -4.82 2.57 38.07
C ILE A 453 -3.68 3.49 37.65
N GLU A 454 -2.76 2.98 36.84
CA GLU A 454 -1.78 3.78 36.10
C GLU A 454 -1.85 3.36 34.64
N LEU A 455 -1.75 4.32 33.73
CA LEU A 455 -1.78 4.12 32.28
C LEU A 455 -0.36 4.14 31.74
N GLN A 456 -0.09 3.33 30.72
CA GLN A 456 1.17 3.34 30.00
C GLN A 456 0.91 3.21 28.50
N PHE A 457 1.39 4.18 27.73
CA PHE A 457 1.43 4.11 26.28
C PHE A 457 2.84 3.67 25.86
N ASP A 458 2.93 2.46 25.28
CA ASP A 458 4.18 1.90 24.77
C ASP A 458 4.20 2.04 23.25
N PHE A 459 5.22 2.70 22.73
CA PHE A 459 5.52 2.71 21.29
C PHE A 459 6.81 1.95 21.05
N GLY A 460 6.75 0.89 20.25
CA GLY A 460 7.91 0.09 19.90
C GLY A 460 8.18 0.16 18.41
N MET A 461 9.46 0.15 18.04
CA MET A 461 9.92 0.07 16.66
C MET A 461 11.04 -0.96 16.49
N ASP A 462 11.17 -1.48 15.29
CA ASP A 462 12.25 -2.34 14.83
C ASP A 462 13.42 -1.49 14.26
N GLY A 463 14.35 -2.09 13.50
CA GLY A 463 15.61 -1.45 13.13
C GLY A 463 15.55 -0.45 11.97
N CYS A 464 14.51 -0.45 11.15
CA CYS A 464 14.36 0.43 9.98
C CYS A 464 12.93 0.44 9.43
N GLY A 465 12.61 1.27 8.43
CA GLY A 465 11.30 1.19 7.74
C GLY A 465 10.21 2.10 8.31
N SER A 466 10.62 3.11 9.07
CA SER A 466 9.73 4.04 9.75
C SER A 466 8.83 4.86 8.83
N VAL A 467 7.71 5.34 9.37
CA VAL A 467 6.81 6.28 8.67
C VAL A 467 6.74 7.65 9.37
N ASP A 468 6.07 7.74 10.52
CA ASP A 468 5.88 9.00 11.27
C ASP A 468 5.91 8.75 12.78
N GLY A 469 4.96 7.98 13.31
CA GLY A 469 4.89 7.63 14.73
C GLY A 469 3.49 7.50 15.29
N TRP A 470 3.39 7.70 16.60
CA TRP A 470 2.14 7.66 17.36
C TRP A 470 1.94 8.93 18.17
N TYR A 471 0.83 9.60 17.92
CA TYR A 471 0.36 10.77 18.65
C TYR A 471 -0.82 10.38 19.53
N VAL A 472 -0.85 10.87 20.78
CA VAL A 472 -1.92 10.63 21.76
C VAL A 472 -2.34 11.96 22.36
N ASP A 473 -3.65 12.16 22.47
CA ASP A 473 -4.25 13.35 23.06
C ASP A 473 -5.57 13.04 23.79
N ASN A 474 -6.11 14.01 24.54
CA ASN A 474 -7.44 14.00 25.15
C ASN A 474 -7.74 12.70 25.91
N VAL A 475 -6.79 12.25 26.73
CA VAL A 475 -6.93 11.03 27.52
C VAL A 475 -7.89 11.29 28.67
N SER A 476 -8.91 10.46 28.84
CA SER A 476 -9.84 10.61 29.96
C SER A 476 -10.27 9.29 30.55
N VAL A 477 -10.43 9.28 31.87
CA VAL A 477 -11.08 8.20 32.61
C VAL A 477 -12.42 8.73 33.09
N SER A 478 -13.48 8.05 32.68
CA SER A 478 -14.86 8.40 33.03
C SER A 478 -15.58 7.20 33.65
N THR A 479 -16.67 7.46 34.34
CA THR A 479 -17.60 6.43 34.82
C THR A 479 -18.98 6.67 34.25
N CYS A 480 -19.69 5.59 33.95
CA CYS A 480 -21.01 5.66 33.35
C CYS A 480 -22.10 5.70 34.41
N VAL A 481 -22.91 6.76 34.41
CA VAL A 481 -24.02 6.95 35.36
C VAL A 481 -25.35 7.09 34.61
N PRO A 482 -26.49 6.64 35.16
CA PRO A 482 -27.79 6.84 34.53
C PRO A 482 -28.10 8.33 34.30
N VAL A 483 -28.69 8.68 33.16
CA VAL A 483 -29.19 10.05 32.95
C VAL A 483 -30.30 10.32 33.95
N ALA A 484 -30.17 11.39 34.75
CA ALA A 484 -31.18 11.78 35.72
C ALA A 484 -32.51 12.07 35.00
N GLY A 485 -33.52 11.22 35.21
CA GLY A 485 -34.87 11.40 34.67
C GLY A 485 -35.45 10.25 33.84
N VAL A 486 -34.68 9.19 33.53
CA VAL A 486 -35.24 7.96 32.94
C VAL A 486 -35.66 7.02 34.07
N THR A 487 -36.83 7.26 34.66
CA THR A 487 -37.52 6.21 35.42
C THR A 487 -37.98 5.16 34.41
N ASP A 488 -37.51 3.93 34.56
CA ASP A 488 -37.99 2.77 33.80
C ASP A 488 -39.52 2.78 33.79
N GLY A 489 -40.08 3.06 32.62
CA GLY A 489 -41.47 2.78 32.33
C GLY A 489 -41.62 1.27 32.35
N VAL A 490 -42.06 0.74 33.50
CA VAL A 490 -42.51 -0.63 33.68
C VAL A 490 -43.37 -1.02 32.47
N ARG A 491 -42.81 -1.85 31.58
CA ARG A 491 -43.62 -2.64 30.65
C ARG A 491 -44.05 -3.89 31.39
N GLU A 492 -45.20 -3.82 32.06
CA GLU A 492 -45.94 -5.01 32.46
C GLU A 492 -46.32 -5.81 31.19
N ARG A 493 -46.18 -7.13 31.29
CA ARG A 493 -46.48 -8.09 30.21
C ARG A 493 -47.96 -8.22 29.92
#